data_AF-A0A7S2QKC8-F1
#
_entry.id   AF-A0A7S2QKC8-F1
#
_cell.length_a   1.000
_cell.length_b   1.000
_cell.length_c   1.000
_cell.angle_alpha   90.00
_cell.angle_beta   90.00
_cell.angle_gamma   90.00
#
_symmetry.space_group_name_H-M   'P 1'
#
loop_
_entity.id
_entity.type
_entity.pdbx_description
1 polymer ?
#
loop_
_entity_poly.entity_id
_entity_poly.type
_entity_poly.pdbx_seq_one_letter_code
_entity_poly.pdbx_strand_id
1 'polypeptide(L)'
;MQYMQVLGPARVVASTDCGFATTGKSTVLTEDIVWLKLKSLAQGARLATERFLNIGGPAPTSVAYSPTGFRVTILGDARQAGLQLLQGELGRRAWSLDVVPMEAGVERCYDRLKHSVDTPVAIVAAGPEEAAFAEQVLALLARDRNISRRPHVLFAFGSARPGLESLGALPRAPEQAVAAAEAVQRRMQAGMVFDKRQLAPSSVLASAPQAPPAQVDVVIIGAGLLGLHAAVQLRRRGFTVAVLEKRMIVGGIWSMYANSHSQVNSSEGGYSLKDVLGEAGANRDHSTAREMITDIGKLAQEVDSSIHCGVSVAKVVKHDGGYAVISQTEGAGTQVTSARGAVLAINDRVGMPRPCHWPGQEAFQGTVTSGTNDNLSHVSWQGKRVVVVGMGAFAIENARTA
;
A
#
# COMPACT_ATOMS: atom_id res chain seq x y z
N MET A 1 11.81 6.98 27.26
CA MET A 1 12.68 6.21 28.19
C MET A 1 12.00 5.94 29.55
N GLN A 2 10.73 5.49 29.60
CA GLN A 2 10.06 5.13 30.87
C GLN A 2 9.96 3.61 31.10
N TYR A 3 10.05 2.79 30.04
CA TYR A 3 9.91 1.33 30.15
C TYR A 3 11.09 0.62 30.84
N MET A 4 12.31 1.16 30.74
CA MET A 4 13.49 0.59 31.41
C MET A 4 13.43 0.68 32.94
N GLN A 5 12.77 1.73 33.48
CA GLN A 5 12.57 1.88 34.91
C GLN A 5 11.58 0.87 35.48
N VAL A 6 10.64 0.39 34.66
CA VAL A 6 9.59 -0.55 35.09
C VAL A 6 10.04 -2.01 34.94
N LEU A 7 10.74 -2.34 33.85
CA LEU A 7 11.01 -3.74 33.47
C LEU A 7 12.46 -4.19 33.75
N GLY A 8 13.36 -3.25 34.03
CA GLY A 8 14.79 -3.51 34.22
C GLY A 8 15.57 -3.59 32.90
N PRO A 9 16.77 -2.99 32.80
CA PRO A 9 17.50 -2.86 31.53
C PRO A 9 17.85 -4.20 30.87
N ALA A 10 18.06 -5.27 31.65
CA ALA A 10 18.33 -6.61 31.13
C ALA A 10 17.12 -7.29 30.46
N ARG A 11 15.90 -6.74 30.62
CA ARG A 11 14.64 -7.28 30.07
C ARG A 11 14.07 -6.42 28.96
N VAL A 12 14.78 -5.36 28.56
CA VAL A 12 14.37 -4.44 27.50
C VAL A 12 15.38 -4.53 26.37
N VAL A 13 14.97 -5.08 25.22
CA VAL A 13 15.75 -5.09 23.99
C VAL A 13 15.24 -3.99 23.07
N ALA A 14 16.10 -3.05 22.69
CA ALA A 14 15.79 -2.10 21.62
C ALA A 14 15.82 -2.85 20.28
N SER A 15 14.66 -3.01 19.65
CA SER A 15 14.55 -3.59 18.32
C SER A 15 14.43 -2.48 17.28
N THR A 16 15.39 -2.43 16.36
CA THR A 16 15.19 -1.78 15.06
C THR A 16 14.92 -2.88 14.05
N ASP A 17 13.67 -3.14 13.71
CA ASP A 17 13.40 -4.01 12.58
C ASP A 17 13.76 -3.29 11.28
N CYS A 18 14.84 -3.73 10.64
CA CYS A 18 14.82 -4.18 9.25
C CYS A 18 16.20 -4.73 8.84
N GLY A 19 16.54 -5.96 9.26
CA GLY A 19 17.51 -6.83 8.56
C GLY A 19 19.00 -6.45 8.54
N PHE A 20 19.37 -5.19 8.34
CA PHE A 20 20.72 -4.65 8.30
C PHE A 20 20.64 -3.15 8.56
N ALA A 21 20.36 -2.74 9.80
CA ALA A 21 20.36 -1.31 10.14
C ALA A 21 21.80 -0.76 10.14
N THR A 22 22.37 -0.56 8.95
CA THR A 22 23.45 0.40 8.76
C THR A 22 22.80 1.78 8.75
N THR A 23 22.72 2.41 9.92
CA THR A 23 22.49 3.85 9.94
C THR A 23 23.73 4.50 9.31
N GLY A 24 23.56 5.52 8.46
CA GLY A 24 24.69 6.17 7.77
C GLY A 24 25.75 6.81 8.69
N LYS A 25 25.58 6.72 10.01
CA LYS A 25 26.51 7.18 11.05
C LYS A 25 27.16 6.05 11.85
N SER A 26 26.74 4.79 11.67
CA SER A 26 27.33 3.65 12.37
C SER A 26 28.36 2.96 11.47
N THR A 27 29.63 3.06 11.86
CA THR A 27 30.74 2.30 11.25
C THR A 27 30.98 0.96 11.94
N VAL A 28 30.24 0.65 13.01
CA VAL A 28 30.40 -0.58 13.79
C VAL A 28 29.65 -1.71 13.11
N LEU A 29 30.36 -2.41 12.22
CA LEU A 29 29.97 -3.71 11.70
C LEU A 29 30.74 -4.77 12.50
N THR A 30 30.08 -5.47 13.42
CA THR A 30 30.67 -6.64 14.07
C THR A 30 30.60 -7.81 13.08
N GLU A 31 31.71 -8.04 12.38
CA GLU A 31 31.80 -8.98 11.26
C GLU A 31 31.33 -10.39 11.62
N ASP A 32 31.63 -10.83 12.84
CA ASP A 32 31.20 -12.10 13.42
C ASP A 32 29.67 -12.22 13.55
N ILE A 33 28.99 -11.17 14.02
CA ILE A 33 27.53 -11.10 14.09
C ILE A 33 26.92 -11.12 12.69
N VAL A 34 27.53 -10.41 11.73
CA VAL A 34 27.10 -10.41 10.33
C VAL A 34 27.21 -11.82 9.74
N TRP A 35 28.34 -12.50 9.95
CA TRP A 35 28.55 -13.87 9.46
C TRP A 35 27.62 -14.88 10.12
N LEU A 36 27.40 -14.80 11.44
CA LEU A 36 26.45 -15.66 12.14
C LEU A 36 25.03 -15.46 11.62
N LYS A 37 24.65 -14.21 11.33
CA LYS A 37 23.34 -13.90 10.75
C LYS A 37 23.22 -14.43 9.32
N LEU A 38 24.23 -14.27 8.47
CA LEU A 38 24.25 -14.84 7.11
C LEU A 38 24.17 -16.37 7.15
N LYS A 39 24.89 -17.03 8.06
CA LYS A 39 24.83 -18.48 8.26
C LYS A 39 23.44 -18.92 8.72
N SER A 40 22.84 -18.20 9.67
CA SER A 40 21.47 -18.46 10.15
C SER A 40 20.43 -18.26 9.05
N LEU A 41 20.54 -17.19 8.25
CA LEU A 41 19.68 -16.94 7.08
C LEU A 41 19.82 -18.05 6.04
N ALA A 42 21.05 -18.47 5.69
CA ALA A 42 21.30 -19.55 4.74
C ALA A 42 20.75 -20.90 5.24
N GLN A 43 20.88 -21.18 6.54
CA GLN A 43 20.31 -22.39 7.16
C GLN A 43 18.77 -22.32 7.19
N GLY A 44 18.19 -21.17 7.55
CA GLY A 44 16.75 -20.93 7.51
C GLY A 44 16.18 -21.09 6.09
N ALA A 45 16.87 -20.55 5.09
CA ALA A 45 16.52 -20.72 3.68
C ALA A 45 16.58 -22.19 3.26
N ARG A 46 17.60 -22.97 3.67
CA ARG A 46 17.64 -24.43 3.41
C ARG A 46 16.49 -25.18 4.06
N LEU A 47 16.19 -24.91 5.33
CA LEU A 47 15.06 -25.53 6.03
C LEU A 47 13.72 -25.17 5.40
N ALA A 48 13.54 -23.91 5.00
CA ALA A 48 12.35 -23.45 4.31
C ALA A 48 12.22 -24.09 2.92
N THR A 49 13.35 -24.23 2.21
CA THR A 49 13.45 -24.95 0.94
C THR A 49 13.00 -26.40 1.13
N GLU A 50 13.57 -27.12 2.10
CA GLU A 50 13.20 -28.52 2.40
C GLU A 50 11.73 -28.69 2.83
N ARG A 51 11.18 -27.74 3.59
CA ARG A 51 9.84 -27.89 4.21
C ARG A 51 8.70 -27.30 3.39
N PHE A 52 8.97 -26.30 2.55
CA PHE A 52 7.94 -25.46 1.95
C PHE A 52 8.05 -25.30 0.43
N LEU A 53 9.05 -25.93 -0.23
CA LEU A 53 9.19 -25.92 -1.70
C LEU A 53 7.94 -26.39 -2.46
N ASN A 54 7.07 -27.18 -1.82
CA ASN A 54 5.86 -27.74 -2.43
C ASN A 54 4.55 -27.05 -2.02
N ILE A 55 4.58 -25.91 -1.32
CA ILE A 55 3.34 -25.18 -1.00
C ILE A 55 2.95 -24.30 -2.19
N GLY A 56 2.25 -24.90 -3.15
CA GLY A 56 1.50 -24.20 -4.18
C GLY A 56 0.25 -23.57 -3.56
N GLY A 57 0.38 -22.35 -3.04
CA GLY A 57 -0.77 -21.55 -2.64
C GLY A 57 -1.01 -20.44 -3.66
N PRO A 58 -2.16 -20.37 -4.35
CA PRO A 58 -2.55 -19.11 -4.96
C PRO A 58 -2.71 -18.10 -3.82
N ALA A 59 -2.03 -16.96 -3.88
CA ALA A 59 -2.44 -15.81 -3.07
C ALA A 59 -3.65 -15.22 -3.81
N PRO A 60 -4.90 -15.42 -3.34
CA PRO A 60 -6.06 -14.81 -3.98
C PRO A 60 -5.87 -13.31 -3.88
N THR A 61 -5.56 -12.66 -5.00
CA THR A 61 -5.38 -11.22 -5.03
C THR A 61 -6.70 -10.63 -5.50
N SER A 62 -7.31 -9.75 -4.68
CA SER A 62 -8.45 -8.97 -5.15
C SER A 62 -8.07 -8.26 -6.45
N VAL A 63 -8.97 -8.23 -7.43
CA VAL A 63 -8.72 -7.57 -8.72
C VAL A 63 -8.63 -6.05 -8.57
N ALA A 64 -9.14 -5.48 -7.49
CA ALA A 64 -9.05 -4.06 -7.16
C ALA A 64 -8.77 -3.85 -5.67
N TYR A 65 -8.15 -2.71 -5.34
CA TYR A 65 -8.16 -2.21 -3.97
C TYR A 65 -9.55 -1.71 -3.59
N SER A 66 -9.94 -1.99 -2.36
CA SER A 66 -11.03 -1.24 -1.76
C SER A 66 -10.61 0.23 -1.59
N PRO A 67 -11.51 1.21 -1.74
CA PRO A 67 -11.15 2.60 -1.50
C PRO A 67 -10.67 2.76 -0.05
N THR A 68 -9.58 3.49 0.19
CA THR A 68 -9.25 3.91 1.56
C THR A 68 -10.46 4.64 2.16
N GLY A 69 -10.79 4.40 3.43
CA GLY A 69 -11.81 5.19 4.13
C GLY A 69 -11.41 6.67 4.23
N PHE A 70 -12.38 7.55 4.44
CA PHE A 70 -12.15 8.98 4.68
C PHE A 70 -12.89 9.46 5.93
N ARG A 71 -12.38 10.55 6.52
CA ARG A 71 -13.01 11.26 7.63
C ARG A 71 -13.76 12.47 7.11
N VAL A 72 -14.78 12.89 7.84
CA VAL A 72 -15.55 14.10 7.56
C VAL A 72 -15.39 15.09 8.71
N THR A 73 -15.15 16.35 8.37
CA THR A 73 -15.27 17.48 9.29
C THR A 73 -16.26 18.47 8.71
N ILE A 74 -17.39 18.63 9.39
CA ILE A 74 -18.43 19.57 9.02
C ILE A 74 -18.18 20.89 9.74
N LEU A 75 -18.18 21.99 8.99
CA LEU A 75 -18.11 23.35 9.50
C LEU A 75 -19.49 23.98 9.37
N GLY A 76 -20.09 24.36 10.50
CA GLY A 76 -21.42 25.00 10.54
C GLY A 76 -22.18 24.73 11.84
N ASP A 77 -23.38 25.30 11.95
CA ASP A 77 -24.24 25.14 13.12
C ASP A 77 -25.04 23.82 13.08
N ALA A 78 -24.71 22.88 13.97
CA ALA A 78 -25.37 21.58 14.09
C ALA A 78 -26.89 21.64 14.33
N ARG A 79 -27.43 22.80 14.69
CA ARG A 79 -28.88 23.02 14.88
C ARG A 79 -29.62 23.24 13.56
N GLN A 80 -28.93 23.52 12.45
CA GLN A 80 -29.59 23.67 11.15
C GLN A 80 -30.12 22.31 10.66
N ALA A 81 -31.41 22.26 10.31
CA ALA A 81 -32.07 21.02 9.89
C ALA A 81 -31.36 20.32 8.71
N GLY A 82 -30.87 21.10 7.73
CA GLY A 82 -30.12 20.56 6.59
C GLY A 82 -28.81 19.89 6.98
N LEU A 83 -28.11 20.44 7.98
CA LEU A 83 -26.88 19.85 8.52
C LEU A 83 -27.16 18.55 9.28
N GLN A 84 -28.27 18.46 10.02
CA GLN A 84 -28.65 17.24 10.73
C GLN A 84 -28.95 16.08 9.76
N LEU A 85 -29.66 16.35 8.67
CA LEU A 85 -29.89 15.37 7.60
C LEU A 85 -28.56 14.89 7.01
N LEU A 86 -27.66 15.83 6.71
CA LEU A 86 -26.35 15.53 6.12
C LEU A 86 -25.45 14.73 7.07
N GLN A 87 -25.44 15.05 8.37
CA GLN A 87 -24.68 14.33 9.39
C GLN A 87 -25.05 12.85 9.41
N GLY A 88 -26.34 12.51 9.35
CA GLY A 88 -26.81 11.13 9.31
C GLY A 88 -26.29 10.37 8.08
N GLU A 89 -26.31 11.00 6.90
CA GLU A 89 -25.87 10.36 5.66
C GLU A 89 -24.34 10.25 5.53
N LEU A 90 -23.60 11.29 5.94
CA LEU A 90 -22.14 11.26 5.96
C LEU A 90 -21.62 10.31 7.05
N GLY A 91 -22.26 10.23 8.21
CA GLY A 91 -21.86 9.33 9.30
C GLY A 91 -21.98 7.84 8.96
N ARG A 92 -22.81 7.46 7.98
CA ARG A 92 -22.90 6.09 7.45
C ARG A 92 -21.84 5.76 6.40
N ARG A 93 -21.20 6.77 5.81
CA ARG A 93 -20.26 6.64 4.67
C ARG A 93 -18.82 6.93 5.04
N ALA A 94 -18.62 7.86 5.97
CA ALA A 94 -17.32 8.22 6.51
C ALA A 94 -16.94 7.32 7.68
N TRP A 95 -15.65 7.15 7.88
CA TRP A 95 -15.14 6.36 9.01
C TRP A 95 -15.33 7.09 10.35
N SER A 96 -15.14 8.41 10.34
CA SER A 96 -15.49 9.26 11.46
C SER A 96 -16.06 10.57 10.94
N LEU A 97 -16.91 11.18 11.75
CA LEU A 97 -17.53 12.47 11.48
C LEU A 97 -17.37 13.36 12.69
N ASP A 98 -16.84 14.55 12.45
CA ASP A 98 -16.76 15.63 13.42
C ASP A 98 -17.57 16.83 12.94
N VAL A 99 -18.17 17.56 13.88
CA VAL A 99 -18.77 18.87 13.62
C VAL A 99 -17.98 19.90 14.42
N VAL A 100 -17.55 20.96 13.74
CA VAL A 100 -16.74 22.04 14.34
C VAL A 100 -17.51 23.36 14.23
N PRO A 101 -17.88 23.97 15.37
CA PRO A 101 -18.45 25.31 15.38
C PRO A 101 -17.38 26.35 14.98
N MET A 102 -17.75 27.38 14.21
CA MET A 102 -16.78 28.41 13.78
C MET A 102 -16.21 29.19 14.96
N GLU A 103 -16.98 29.30 16.06
CA GLU A 103 -16.60 29.92 17.33
C GLU A 103 -15.38 29.24 17.98
N ALA A 104 -15.04 28.02 17.56
CA ALA A 104 -13.82 27.35 17.99
C ALA A 104 -12.55 28.09 17.54
N GLY A 105 -12.62 28.90 16.47
CA GLY A 105 -11.50 29.62 15.89
C GLY A 105 -10.64 28.77 14.95
N VAL A 106 -9.96 29.44 14.01
CA VAL A 106 -9.16 28.82 12.94
C VAL A 106 -8.02 27.95 13.51
N GLU A 107 -7.28 28.47 14.50
CA GLU A 107 -6.16 27.76 15.14
C GLU A 107 -6.58 26.45 15.79
N ARG A 108 -7.72 26.44 16.50
CA ARG A 108 -8.23 25.22 17.14
C ARG A 108 -8.70 24.19 16.13
N CYS A 109 -9.32 24.64 15.02
CA CYS A 109 -9.70 23.73 13.93
C CYS A 109 -8.46 23.15 13.25
N TYR A 110 -7.45 23.98 13.00
CA TYR A 110 -6.13 23.55 12.53
C TYR A 110 -5.51 22.51 13.47
N ASP A 111 -5.48 22.75 14.78
CA ASP A 111 -4.91 21.82 15.77
C ASP A 111 -5.63 20.46 15.80
N ARG A 112 -6.95 20.44 15.55
CA ARG A 112 -7.70 19.19 15.42
C ARG A 112 -7.36 18.45 14.13
N LEU A 113 -7.28 19.16 13.01
CA LEU A 113 -7.04 18.55 11.70
C LEU A 113 -5.57 18.16 11.48
N LYS A 114 -4.62 18.89 12.09
CA LYS A 114 -3.19 18.68 11.84
C LYS A 114 -2.72 17.27 12.20
N HIS A 115 -3.37 16.60 13.16
CA HIS A 115 -3.04 15.24 13.57
C HIS A 115 -3.83 14.14 12.84
N SER A 116 -4.68 14.49 11.86
CA SER A 116 -5.34 13.51 10.99
C SER A 116 -4.39 12.97 9.91
N VAL A 117 -3.17 12.62 10.32
CA VAL A 117 -2.01 12.35 9.46
C VAL A 117 -2.25 11.19 8.49
N ASP A 118 -3.17 10.29 8.83
CA ASP A 118 -3.25 8.97 8.22
C ASP A 118 -4.50 8.71 7.39
N THR A 119 -5.44 9.64 7.35
CA THR A 119 -6.70 9.48 6.60
C THR A 119 -7.04 10.71 5.79
N PRO A 120 -7.52 10.53 4.55
CA PRO A 120 -8.11 11.60 3.75
C PRO A 120 -9.26 12.26 4.50
N VAL A 121 -9.35 13.59 4.41
CA VAL A 121 -10.36 14.38 5.14
C VAL A 121 -11.22 15.18 4.16
N ALA A 122 -12.52 14.95 4.21
CA ALA A 122 -13.52 15.81 3.58
C ALA A 122 -13.89 16.93 4.57
N ILE A 123 -13.56 18.17 4.23
CA ILE A 123 -14.01 19.35 4.98
C ILE A 123 -15.28 19.83 4.29
N VAL A 124 -16.41 19.83 4.98
CA VAL A 124 -17.71 20.18 4.41
C VAL A 124 -18.22 21.46 5.05
N ALA A 125 -18.17 22.56 4.31
CA ALA A 125 -18.65 23.87 4.73
C ALA A 125 -20.16 24.03 4.45
N ALA A 126 -20.92 24.40 5.47
CA ALA A 126 -22.37 24.60 5.39
C ALA A 126 -22.79 25.80 4.52
N GLY A 127 -21.88 26.76 4.30
CA GLY A 127 -22.14 27.96 3.53
C GLY A 127 -20.87 28.70 3.12
N PRO A 128 -21.01 29.88 2.49
CA PRO A 128 -19.88 30.69 2.01
C PRO A 128 -18.93 31.17 3.12
N GLU A 129 -19.46 31.50 4.30
CA GLU A 129 -18.65 31.95 5.45
C GLU A 129 -17.82 30.80 6.01
N GLU A 130 -18.42 29.62 6.19
CA GLU A 130 -17.72 28.41 6.63
C GLU A 130 -16.68 27.96 5.60
N ALA A 131 -16.92 28.18 4.30
CA ALA A 131 -15.95 27.89 3.26
C ALA A 131 -14.73 28.81 3.37
N ALA A 132 -14.94 30.11 3.60
CA ALA A 132 -13.86 31.07 3.83
C ALA A 132 -13.08 30.76 5.12
N PHE A 133 -13.76 30.29 6.17
CA PHE A 133 -13.11 29.78 7.38
C PHE A 133 -12.25 28.55 7.08
N ALA A 134 -12.77 27.59 6.31
CA ALA A 134 -12.04 26.38 5.92
C ALA A 134 -10.77 26.70 5.13
N GLU A 135 -10.84 27.66 4.20
CA GLU A 135 -9.69 28.12 3.41
C GLU A 135 -8.56 28.65 4.30
N GLN A 136 -8.88 29.36 5.38
CA GLN A 136 -7.89 29.81 6.37
C GLN A 136 -7.24 28.63 7.11
N VAL A 137 -8.04 27.63 7.52
CA VAL A 137 -7.52 26.41 8.17
C VAL A 137 -6.60 25.64 7.22
N LEU A 138 -6.99 25.49 5.95
CA LEU A 138 -6.18 24.84 4.92
C LEU A 138 -4.88 25.59 4.65
N ALA A 139 -4.89 26.92 4.70
CA ALA A 139 -3.68 27.72 4.57
C ALA A 139 -2.71 27.50 5.75
N LEU A 140 -3.20 27.32 6.98
CA LEU A 140 -2.35 26.93 8.12
C LEU A 140 -1.78 25.51 7.92
N LEU A 141 -2.61 24.55 7.53
CA LEU A 141 -2.17 23.18 7.25
C LEU A 141 -1.09 23.13 6.16
N ALA A 142 -1.24 23.92 5.08
CA ALA A 142 -0.27 23.97 3.99
C ALA A 142 1.09 24.57 4.39
N ARG A 143 1.13 25.42 5.42
CA ARG A 143 2.37 26.02 5.93
C ARG A 143 3.15 25.07 6.84
N ASP A 144 2.45 24.14 7.50
CA ASP A 144 3.08 23.19 8.41
C ASP A 144 3.71 22.01 7.66
N ARG A 145 5.03 22.10 7.49
CA ARG A 145 5.86 21.11 6.81
C ARG A 145 6.30 19.94 7.70
N ASN A 146 5.99 19.97 9.00
CA ASN A 146 6.41 18.92 9.93
C ASN A 146 5.48 17.70 9.93
N ILE A 147 4.44 17.71 9.09
CA ILE A 147 3.38 16.71 9.13
C ILE A 147 3.09 16.19 7.72
N SER A 148 3.33 14.89 7.53
CA SER A 148 2.90 14.16 6.34
C SER A 148 1.40 13.88 6.41
N ARG A 149 0.62 14.37 5.45
CA ARG A 149 -0.85 14.29 5.46
C ARG A 149 -1.39 13.61 4.22
N ARG A 150 -2.43 12.78 4.40
CA ARG A 150 -3.32 12.37 3.31
C ARG A 150 -4.06 13.59 2.74
N PRO A 151 -4.59 13.51 1.50
CA PRO A 151 -5.29 14.63 0.86
C PRO A 151 -6.48 15.13 1.66
N HIS A 152 -6.69 16.45 1.64
CA HIS A 152 -7.94 17.08 2.05
C HIS A 152 -8.71 17.55 0.82
N VAL A 153 -10.03 17.51 0.90
CA VAL A 153 -10.90 18.11 -0.12
C VAL A 153 -11.90 19.01 0.59
N LEU A 154 -11.96 20.27 0.16
CA LEU A 154 -12.95 21.22 0.64
C LEU A 154 -14.21 21.11 -0.22
N PHE A 155 -15.33 20.86 0.43
CA PHE A 155 -16.66 20.91 -0.14
C PHE A 155 -17.41 22.10 0.45
N ALA A 156 -18.26 22.77 -0.32
CA ALA A 156 -19.10 23.84 0.20
C ALA A 156 -20.50 23.86 -0.41
N PHE A 157 -21.48 24.23 0.40
CA PHE A 157 -22.79 24.66 -0.07
C PHE A 157 -22.81 26.16 -0.35
N GLY A 158 -23.61 26.60 -1.31
CA GLY A 158 -23.81 28.01 -1.65
C GLY A 158 -22.58 28.72 -2.24
N SER A 159 -21.51 27.99 -2.54
CA SER A 159 -20.26 28.53 -3.10
C SER A 159 -19.77 27.64 -4.24
N ALA A 160 -19.26 28.26 -5.29
CA ALA A 160 -18.56 27.62 -6.40
C ALA A 160 -17.36 28.49 -6.76
N ARG A 161 -16.17 28.10 -6.31
CA ARG A 161 -14.90 28.80 -6.57
C ARG A 161 -13.80 27.76 -6.91
N PRO A 162 -12.72 28.16 -7.60
CA PRO A 162 -11.62 27.24 -7.88
C PRO A 162 -11.02 26.65 -6.59
N GLY A 163 -10.76 25.35 -6.57
CA GLY A 163 -10.16 24.66 -5.43
C GLY A 163 -11.13 24.14 -4.37
N LEU A 164 -12.45 24.37 -4.52
CA LEU A 164 -13.49 23.78 -3.70
C LEU A 164 -14.52 23.03 -4.56
N GLU A 165 -15.05 21.94 -4.03
CA GLU A 165 -16.08 21.11 -4.65
C GLU A 165 -17.46 21.62 -4.24
N SER A 166 -18.26 22.11 -5.20
CA SER A 166 -19.59 22.64 -4.90
C SER A 166 -20.60 21.51 -4.66
N LEU A 167 -21.36 21.60 -3.58
CA LEU A 167 -22.47 20.69 -3.26
C LEU A 167 -23.85 21.31 -3.56
N GLY A 168 -23.90 22.49 -4.17
CA GLY A 168 -25.14 23.20 -4.45
C GLY A 168 -25.73 23.86 -3.20
N ALA A 169 -27.05 23.82 -3.03
CA ALA A 169 -27.73 24.41 -1.86
C ALA A 169 -27.75 23.43 -0.67
N LEU A 170 -27.73 23.97 0.55
CA LEU A 170 -27.84 23.15 1.76
C LEU A 170 -29.14 22.32 1.72
N PRO A 171 -29.11 21.01 2.05
CA PRO A 171 -30.27 20.14 1.95
C PRO A 171 -31.47 20.65 2.75
N ARG A 172 -32.65 20.62 2.14
CA ARG A 172 -33.95 20.87 2.78
C ARG A 172 -34.80 19.61 2.91
N ALA A 173 -34.39 18.53 2.25
CA ALA A 173 -35.06 17.24 2.25
C ALA A 173 -34.04 16.08 2.25
N PRO A 174 -34.42 14.88 2.74
CA PRO A 174 -33.49 13.74 2.89
C PRO A 174 -32.78 13.34 1.59
N GLU A 175 -33.46 13.34 0.45
CA GLU A 175 -32.90 12.97 -0.84
C GLU A 175 -31.75 13.89 -1.28
N GLN A 176 -31.82 15.17 -0.93
CA GLN A 176 -30.76 16.13 -1.21
C GLN A 176 -29.53 15.88 -0.33
N ALA A 177 -29.74 15.47 0.93
CA ALA A 177 -28.66 15.09 1.84
C ALA A 177 -27.95 13.81 1.37
N VAL A 178 -28.72 12.82 0.88
CA VAL A 178 -28.17 11.59 0.27
C VAL A 178 -27.30 11.95 -0.94
N ALA A 179 -27.82 12.75 -1.87
CA ALA A 179 -27.09 13.15 -3.07
C ALA A 179 -25.78 13.90 -2.74
N ALA A 180 -25.82 14.82 -1.78
CA ALA A 180 -24.64 15.53 -1.31
C ALA A 180 -23.60 14.59 -0.67
N ALA A 181 -24.05 13.67 0.19
CA ALA A 181 -23.17 12.70 0.83
C ALA A 181 -22.53 11.73 -0.17
N GLU A 182 -23.26 11.32 -1.21
CA GLU A 182 -22.74 10.50 -2.31
C GLU A 182 -21.72 11.26 -3.15
N ALA A 183 -21.93 12.56 -3.40
CA ALA A 183 -20.96 13.40 -4.09
C ALA A 183 -19.64 13.49 -3.31
N VAL A 184 -19.72 13.73 -1.99
CA VAL A 184 -18.56 13.72 -1.09
C VAL A 184 -17.84 12.37 -1.15
N GLN A 185 -18.58 11.27 -0.96
CA GLN A 185 -18.00 9.91 -1.00
C GLN A 185 -17.29 9.64 -2.32
N ARG A 186 -17.96 9.87 -3.44
CA ARG A 186 -17.42 9.62 -4.79
C ARG A 186 -16.14 10.41 -5.01
N ARG A 187 -16.14 11.70 -4.66
CA ARG A 187 -14.99 12.58 -4.86
C ARG A 187 -13.80 12.21 -3.98
N MET A 188 -14.06 11.85 -2.73
CA MET A 188 -13.03 11.37 -1.82
C MET A 188 -12.43 10.06 -2.35
N GLN A 189 -13.27 9.11 -2.76
CA GLN A 189 -12.84 7.78 -3.18
C GLN A 189 -12.20 7.72 -4.57
N ALA A 190 -12.50 8.66 -5.47
CA ALA A 190 -11.97 8.69 -6.83
C ALA A 190 -10.43 8.60 -6.90
N GLY A 191 -9.73 9.19 -5.94
CA GLY A 191 -8.26 9.16 -5.85
C GLY A 191 -7.68 8.08 -4.93
N MET A 192 -8.52 7.17 -4.40
CA MET A 192 -8.14 6.20 -3.36
C MET A 192 -8.34 4.75 -3.78
N VAL A 193 -8.73 4.52 -5.04
CA VAL A 193 -8.91 3.19 -5.62
C VAL A 193 -7.78 2.94 -6.61
N PHE A 194 -7.31 1.70 -6.67
CA PHE A 194 -6.45 1.23 -7.73
C PHE A 194 -6.90 -0.15 -8.20
N ASP A 195 -7.07 -0.30 -9.50
CA ASP A 195 -7.46 -1.57 -10.11
C ASP A 195 -6.20 -2.39 -10.40
N LYS A 196 -5.99 -3.46 -9.63
CA LYS A 196 -4.80 -4.32 -9.78
C LYS A 196 -4.76 -5.04 -11.12
N ARG A 197 -5.84 -5.09 -11.90
CA ARG A 197 -5.81 -5.59 -13.29
C ARG A 197 -4.92 -4.75 -14.20
N GLN A 198 -4.69 -3.48 -13.86
CA GLN A 198 -3.74 -2.61 -14.56
C GLN A 198 -2.28 -3.06 -14.39
N LEU A 199 -2.00 -4.00 -13.48
CA LEU A 199 -0.68 -4.64 -13.31
C LEU A 199 -0.52 -5.92 -14.15
N ALA A 200 -1.52 -6.29 -14.95
CA ALA A 200 -1.37 -7.37 -15.92
C ALA A 200 -0.60 -6.84 -17.14
N PRO A 201 0.54 -7.45 -17.52
CA PRO A 201 1.23 -7.11 -18.76
C PRO A 201 0.32 -7.31 -19.98
N SER A 202 0.64 -6.62 -21.09
CA SER A 202 -0.20 -6.66 -22.31
C SER A 202 -0.38 -8.08 -22.86
N SER A 203 0.65 -8.93 -22.75
CA SER A 203 0.63 -10.34 -23.16
C SER A 203 -0.42 -11.18 -22.40
N VAL A 204 -0.62 -10.88 -21.12
CA VAL A 204 -1.65 -11.52 -20.28
C VAL A 204 -3.04 -11.04 -20.70
N LEU A 205 -3.22 -9.73 -20.90
CA LEU A 205 -4.50 -9.15 -21.31
C LEU A 205 -4.95 -9.65 -22.69
N ALA A 206 -4.01 -9.85 -23.60
CA ALA A 206 -4.26 -10.41 -24.92
C ALA A 206 -4.57 -11.92 -24.91
N SER A 207 -4.51 -12.59 -23.75
CA SER A 207 -4.58 -14.06 -23.63
C SER A 207 -3.59 -14.78 -24.56
N ALA A 208 -2.45 -14.15 -24.82
CA ALA A 208 -1.40 -14.63 -25.70
C ALA A 208 -0.13 -14.85 -24.86
N PRO A 209 -0.07 -15.90 -24.03
CA PRO A 209 1.08 -16.14 -23.16
C PRO A 209 2.33 -16.32 -24.02
N GLN A 210 3.25 -15.36 -23.87
CA GLN A 210 4.51 -15.38 -24.62
C GLN A 210 5.51 -16.26 -23.89
N ALA A 211 5.94 -17.33 -24.55
CA ALA A 211 7.02 -18.17 -24.05
C ALA A 211 8.26 -17.30 -23.71
N PRO A 212 8.93 -17.56 -22.58
CA PRO A 212 10.23 -16.99 -22.30
C PRO A 212 11.19 -17.23 -23.50
N PRO A 213 12.05 -16.25 -23.82
CA PRO A 213 13.02 -16.40 -24.89
C PRO A 213 14.02 -17.52 -24.57
N ALA A 214 14.54 -18.19 -25.60
CA ALA A 214 15.57 -19.22 -25.44
C ALA A 214 16.91 -18.63 -24.96
N GLN A 215 17.21 -17.38 -25.30
CA GLN A 215 18.45 -16.69 -24.94
C GLN A 215 18.23 -15.20 -24.71
N VAL A 216 18.85 -14.63 -23.67
CA VAL A 216 18.92 -13.19 -23.36
C VAL A 216 20.25 -12.85 -22.68
N ASP A 217 20.58 -11.57 -22.51
CA ASP A 217 21.73 -11.18 -21.69
C ASP A 217 21.46 -11.44 -20.20
N VAL A 218 20.28 -11.04 -19.70
CA VAL A 218 19.93 -11.17 -18.28
C VAL A 218 18.52 -11.71 -18.08
N VAL A 219 18.39 -12.75 -17.25
CA VAL A 219 17.10 -13.19 -16.72
C VAL A 219 16.88 -12.58 -15.33
N ILE A 220 15.71 -11.98 -15.13
CA ILE A 220 15.28 -11.42 -13.85
C ILE A 220 14.14 -12.27 -13.33
N ILE A 221 14.26 -12.78 -12.11
CA ILE A 221 13.29 -13.70 -11.51
C ILE A 221 12.46 -12.92 -10.48
N GLY A 222 11.20 -12.66 -10.81
CA GLY A 222 10.24 -11.87 -10.03
C GLY A 222 10.00 -10.48 -10.62
N ALA A 223 8.74 -10.15 -10.91
CA ALA A 223 8.30 -8.82 -11.37
C ALA A 223 7.82 -7.95 -10.20
N GLY A 224 8.50 -8.04 -9.06
CA GLY A 224 8.37 -7.08 -7.97
C GLY A 224 9.11 -5.77 -8.28
N LEU A 225 9.03 -4.81 -7.35
CA LEU A 225 9.67 -3.51 -7.49
C LEU A 225 11.15 -3.59 -7.91
N LEU A 226 11.94 -4.42 -7.23
CA LEU A 226 13.36 -4.59 -7.51
C LEU A 226 13.61 -5.17 -8.91
N GLY A 227 12.81 -6.16 -9.31
CA GLY A 227 12.95 -6.81 -10.62
C GLY A 227 12.60 -5.87 -11.77
N LEU A 228 11.50 -5.11 -11.63
CA LEU A 228 11.10 -4.11 -12.62
C LEU A 228 12.11 -2.97 -12.72
N HIS A 229 12.60 -2.47 -11.58
CA HIS A 229 13.66 -1.47 -11.56
C HIS A 229 14.94 -1.96 -12.28
N ALA A 230 15.39 -3.18 -11.97
CA ALA A 230 16.54 -3.79 -12.63
C ALA A 230 16.32 -3.94 -14.15
N ALA A 231 15.12 -4.37 -14.55
CA ALA A 231 14.75 -4.54 -15.96
C ALA A 231 14.83 -3.22 -16.72
N VAL A 232 14.22 -2.16 -16.19
CA VAL A 232 14.28 -0.80 -16.77
C VAL A 232 15.72 -0.33 -16.93
N GLN A 233 16.52 -0.45 -15.87
CA GLN A 233 17.90 -0.03 -15.85
C GLN A 233 18.80 -0.80 -16.84
N LEU A 234 18.59 -2.11 -16.98
CA LEU A 234 19.33 -2.95 -17.92
C LEU A 234 18.91 -2.68 -19.37
N ARG A 235 17.60 -2.55 -19.61
CA ARG A 235 17.05 -2.20 -20.93
C ARG A 235 17.56 -0.85 -21.44
N ARG A 236 17.55 0.18 -20.59
CA ARG A 236 18.11 1.51 -20.92
C ARG A 236 19.60 1.48 -21.26
N ARG A 237 20.34 0.47 -20.77
CA ARG A 237 21.76 0.25 -21.09
C ARG A 237 21.99 -0.66 -22.31
N GLY A 238 20.94 -1.06 -23.01
CA GLY A 238 21.01 -1.84 -24.25
C GLY A 238 21.06 -3.36 -24.06
N PHE A 239 20.87 -3.87 -22.83
CA PHE A 239 20.81 -5.32 -22.61
C PHE A 239 19.45 -5.90 -22.98
N THR A 240 19.46 -7.11 -23.54
CA THR A 240 18.24 -7.92 -23.69
C THR A 240 17.88 -8.57 -22.35
N VAL A 241 16.62 -8.43 -21.91
CA VAL A 241 16.16 -8.94 -20.61
C VAL A 241 14.86 -9.72 -20.74
N ALA A 242 14.74 -10.75 -19.90
CA ALA A 242 13.49 -11.45 -19.66
C ALA A 242 13.16 -11.42 -18.16
N VAL A 243 12.00 -10.89 -17.80
CA VAL A 243 11.46 -10.88 -16.44
C VAL A 243 10.47 -12.04 -16.30
N LEU A 244 10.81 -13.03 -15.48
CA LEU A 244 9.98 -14.21 -15.26
C LEU A 244 9.20 -14.06 -13.95
N GLU A 245 7.87 -13.99 -14.04
CA GLU A 245 6.96 -13.81 -12.90
C GLU A 245 6.00 -14.98 -12.78
N LYS A 246 5.90 -15.54 -11.58
CA LYS A 246 5.05 -16.69 -11.29
C LYS A 246 3.55 -16.35 -11.39
N ARG A 247 3.15 -15.14 -11.01
CA ARG A 247 1.76 -14.69 -11.01
C ARG A 247 1.36 -14.10 -12.38
N MET A 248 0.06 -13.87 -12.55
CA MET A 248 -0.51 -13.23 -13.75
C MET A 248 -0.44 -11.69 -13.73
N ILE A 249 -0.01 -11.10 -12.62
CA ILE A 249 0.17 -9.66 -12.46
C ILE A 249 1.52 -9.38 -11.80
N VAL A 250 2.07 -8.20 -12.08
CA VAL A 250 3.34 -7.74 -11.50
C VAL A 250 3.13 -7.08 -10.13
N GLY A 251 4.20 -6.52 -9.57
CA GLY A 251 4.18 -5.67 -8.37
C GLY A 251 4.55 -6.36 -7.07
N GLY A 252 4.86 -7.66 -7.10
CA GLY A 252 5.44 -8.39 -5.98
C GLY A 252 4.63 -8.25 -4.69
N ILE A 253 5.29 -7.90 -3.58
CA ILE A 253 4.65 -7.76 -2.26
C ILE A 253 3.51 -6.73 -2.25
N TRP A 254 3.58 -5.70 -3.09
CA TRP A 254 2.57 -4.65 -3.13
C TRP A 254 1.26 -5.19 -3.67
N SER A 255 1.30 -5.87 -4.82
CA SER A 255 0.10 -6.50 -5.37
C SER A 255 -0.35 -7.70 -4.53
N MET A 256 0.57 -8.39 -3.84
CA MET A 256 0.27 -9.61 -3.06
C MET A 256 -0.31 -9.36 -1.66
N TYR A 257 0.23 -8.41 -0.89
CA TYR A 257 -0.07 -8.27 0.54
C TYR A 257 -0.61 -6.90 0.94
N ALA A 258 -0.24 -5.84 0.22
CA ALA A 258 -0.73 -4.52 0.56
C ALA A 258 -2.26 -4.49 0.42
N ASN A 259 -2.89 -3.85 1.38
CA ASN A 259 -4.30 -3.51 1.38
C ASN A 259 -4.44 -1.98 1.15
N SER A 260 -5.67 -1.50 1.08
CA SER A 260 -6.03 -0.10 0.83
C SER A 260 -5.47 0.93 1.84
N HIS A 261 -5.01 0.48 3.00
CA HIS A 261 -4.46 1.30 4.07
C HIS A 261 -2.94 1.16 4.22
N SER A 262 -2.32 0.24 3.48
CA SER A 262 -0.89 -0.03 3.56
C SER A 262 -0.08 1.18 3.09
N GLN A 263 1.02 1.42 3.77
CA GLN A 263 1.96 2.51 3.51
C GLN A 263 3.39 1.98 3.65
N VAL A 264 4.34 2.62 2.98
CA VAL A 264 5.75 2.34 3.26
C VAL A 264 6.13 2.80 4.67
N ASN A 265 6.95 1.99 5.34
CA ASN A 265 7.47 2.30 6.66
C ASN A 265 8.66 3.26 6.64
N SER A 266 9.25 3.51 5.46
CA SER A 266 10.43 4.35 5.26
C SER A 266 10.04 5.69 4.66
N SER A 267 10.84 6.71 4.92
CA SER A 267 10.67 8.02 4.28
C SER A 267 10.89 7.94 2.76
N GLU A 268 10.31 8.87 2.02
CA GLU A 268 10.26 8.81 0.55
C GLU A 268 11.61 8.75 -0.14
N GLY A 269 12.62 9.45 0.36
CA GLY A 269 13.95 9.48 -0.25
C GLY A 269 14.59 8.10 -0.42
N GLY A 270 14.13 7.08 0.32
CA GLY A 270 14.60 5.70 0.20
C GLY A 270 13.69 4.75 -0.59
N TYR A 271 12.50 5.18 -1.01
CA TYR A 271 11.50 4.30 -1.63
C TYR A 271 10.84 4.87 -2.89
N SER A 272 10.99 6.16 -3.15
CA SER A 272 10.36 6.82 -4.29
C SER A 272 10.93 6.35 -5.63
N LEU A 273 10.07 6.33 -6.66
CA LEU A 273 10.43 5.88 -8.01
C LEU A 273 10.43 7.01 -9.03
N LYS A 274 10.17 8.25 -8.60
CA LYS A 274 10.03 9.42 -9.47
C LYS A 274 11.26 9.69 -10.31
N ASP A 275 12.45 9.60 -9.70
CA ASP A 275 13.71 9.76 -10.41
C ASP A 275 13.89 8.75 -11.54
N VAL A 276 13.52 7.49 -11.30
CA VAL A 276 13.64 6.41 -12.30
C VAL A 276 12.63 6.59 -13.42
N LEU A 277 11.42 7.06 -13.08
CA LEU A 277 10.34 7.37 -14.02
C LEU A 277 10.57 8.68 -14.80
N GLY A 278 11.55 9.51 -14.39
CA GLY A 278 11.75 10.83 -14.98
C GLY A 278 10.61 11.82 -14.67
N GLU A 279 9.89 11.60 -13.58
CA GLU A 279 8.77 12.44 -13.16
C GLU A 279 9.23 13.50 -12.15
N ALA A 280 8.74 14.73 -12.29
CA ALA A 280 8.98 15.76 -11.30
C ALA A 280 8.15 15.52 -10.02
N GLY A 281 8.68 15.97 -8.88
CA GLY A 281 8.05 15.86 -7.58
C GLY A 281 8.44 14.59 -6.82
N ALA A 282 7.83 14.41 -5.65
CA ALA A 282 7.96 13.21 -4.83
C ALA A 282 6.55 12.73 -4.47
N ASN A 283 6.40 11.43 -4.22
CA ASN A 283 5.21 11.00 -3.51
C ASN A 283 5.24 11.60 -2.08
N ARG A 284 4.10 11.48 -1.41
CA ARG A 284 3.98 11.86 0.00
C ARG A 284 4.97 11.07 0.86
N ASP A 285 5.53 11.70 1.90
CA ASP A 285 6.33 10.98 2.89
C ASP A 285 5.56 9.81 3.50
N HIS A 286 6.08 8.60 3.37
CA HIS A 286 5.36 7.33 3.55
C HIS A 286 4.26 7.07 2.50
N SER A 287 4.65 6.91 1.23
CA SER A 287 3.77 6.54 0.12
C SER A 287 2.75 5.48 0.48
N THR A 288 1.54 5.72 0.02
CA THR A 288 0.43 4.78 0.10
C THR A 288 0.62 3.62 -0.87
N ALA A 289 -0.03 2.48 -0.60
CA ALA A 289 -0.05 1.34 -1.53
C ALA A 289 -0.48 1.74 -2.94
N ARG A 290 -1.45 2.65 -3.05
CA ARG A 290 -1.92 3.20 -4.33
C ARG A 290 -0.79 3.92 -5.08
N GLU A 291 -0.08 4.83 -4.43
CA GLU A 291 1.03 5.58 -5.04
C GLU A 291 2.11 4.63 -5.51
N MET A 292 2.52 3.69 -4.65
CA MET A 292 3.54 2.72 -4.99
C MET A 292 3.17 1.85 -6.17
N ILE A 293 1.94 1.35 -6.19
CA ILE A 293 1.48 0.46 -7.26
C ILE A 293 1.27 1.21 -8.56
N THR A 294 0.84 2.48 -8.49
CA THR A 294 0.76 3.34 -9.67
C THR A 294 2.13 3.49 -10.31
N ASP A 295 3.15 3.79 -9.52
CA ASP A 295 4.52 3.97 -10.02
C ASP A 295 5.14 2.65 -10.49
N ILE A 296 4.86 1.54 -9.81
CA ILE A 296 5.24 0.19 -10.26
C ILE A 296 4.59 -0.15 -11.61
N GLY A 297 3.32 0.19 -11.82
CA GLY A 297 2.62 -0.02 -13.08
C GLY A 297 3.29 0.73 -14.24
N LYS A 298 3.72 1.98 -14.00
CA LYS A 298 4.48 2.75 -14.99
C LYS A 298 5.84 2.13 -15.31
N LEU A 299 6.58 1.65 -14.31
CA LEU A 299 7.83 0.92 -14.55
C LEU A 299 7.60 -0.34 -15.38
N ALA A 300 6.54 -1.09 -15.07
CA ALA A 300 6.19 -2.29 -15.82
C ALA A 300 5.86 -1.98 -17.28
N GLN A 301 5.14 -0.89 -17.55
CA GLN A 301 4.81 -0.46 -18.90
C GLN A 301 6.07 -0.20 -19.77
N GLU A 302 7.14 0.34 -19.20
CA GLU A 302 8.39 0.61 -19.93
C GLU A 302 9.09 -0.68 -20.42
N VAL A 303 8.89 -1.79 -19.72
CA VAL A 303 9.52 -3.08 -20.02
C VAL A 303 8.51 -4.19 -20.31
N ASP A 304 7.28 -3.83 -20.68
CA ASP A 304 6.14 -4.73 -20.82
C ASP A 304 6.45 -5.95 -21.73
N SER A 305 7.10 -5.71 -22.86
CA SER A 305 7.50 -6.74 -23.83
C SER A 305 8.54 -7.74 -23.31
N SER A 306 9.17 -7.44 -22.17
CA SER A 306 10.16 -8.30 -21.51
C SER A 306 9.56 -9.10 -20.36
N ILE A 307 8.27 -8.92 -20.03
CA ILE A 307 7.63 -9.56 -18.88
C ILE A 307 6.88 -10.82 -19.31
N HIS A 308 7.23 -11.95 -18.67
CA HIS A 308 6.62 -13.25 -18.88
C HIS A 308 5.96 -13.71 -17.57
N CYS A 309 4.64 -13.53 -17.49
CA CYS A 309 3.80 -13.93 -16.36
C CYS A 309 3.37 -15.40 -16.46
N GLY A 310 2.96 -15.98 -15.32
CA GLY A 310 2.61 -17.41 -15.23
C GLY A 310 3.82 -18.35 -15.30
N VAL A 311 5.04 -17.81 -15.20
CA VAL A 311 6.30 -18.54 -15.35
C VAL A 311 6.94 -18.76 -13.99
N SER A 312 6.94 -20.00 -13.52
CA SER A 312 7.62 -20.40 -12.28
C SER A 312 9.04 -20.85 -12.57
N VAL A 313 10.04 -20.17 -12.03
CA VAL A 313 11.44 -20.65 -12.14
C VAL A 313 11.69 -21.75 -11.10
N ALA A 314 12.09 -22.92 -11.57
CA ALA A 314 12.39 -24.07 -10.74
C ALA A 314 13.88 -24.12 -10.35
N LYS A 315 14.78 -23.72 -11.25
CA LYS A 315 16.23 -23.82 -11.02
C LYS A 315 17.03 -22.81 -11.83
N VAL A 316 18.12 -22.33 -11.25
CA VAL A 316 19.18 -21.61 -11.95
C VAL A 316 20.45 -22.42 -11.87
N VAL A 317 21.02 -22.79 -13.02
CA VAL A 317 22.22 -23.64 -13.12
C VAL A 317 23.32 -22.81 -13.77
N LYS A 318 24.45 -22.66 -13.08
CA LYS A 318 25.64 -22.05 -13.67
C LYS A 318 26.30 -23.03 -14.64
N HIS A 319 26.78 -22.53 -15.78
CA HIS A 319 27.63 -23.29 -16.71
C HIS A 319 28.75 -22.39 -17.26
N ASP A 320 29.64 -22.96 -18.06
CA ASP A 320 30.73 -22.20 -18.68
C ASP A 320 30.14 -21.12 -19.60
N GLY A 321 30.42 -19.86 -19.27
CA GLY A 321 29.94 -18.69 -20.01
C GLY A 321 28.60 -18.08 -19.57
N GLY A 322 27.90 -18.64 -18.56
CA GLY A 322 26.64 -18.04 -18.08
C GLY A 322 25.79 -18.91 -17.16
N TYR A 323 24.47 -18.81 -17.34
CA TYR A 323 23.44 -19.45 -16.56
C TYR A 323 22.36 -20.05 -17.45
N ALA A 324 21.88 -21.24 -17.11
CA ALA A 324 20.66 -21.83 -17.63
C ALA A 324 19.55 -21.69 -16.58
N VAL A 325 18.48 -20.98 -16.92
CA VAL A 325 17.31 -20.78 -16.07
C VAL A 325 16.21 -21.73 -16.53
N ILE A 326 15.86 -22.67 -15.66
CA ILE A 326 14.84 -23.69 -15.91
C ILE A 326 13.53 -23.20 -15.30
N SER A 327 12.53 -22.97 -16.16
CA SER A 327 11.21 -22.48 -15.77
C SER A 327 10.09 -23.41 -16.24
N GLN A 328 8.93 -23.27 -15.61
CA GLN A 328 7.72 -24.01 -15.89
C GLN A 328 6.58 -23.04 -16.12
N THR A 329 5.82 -23.30 -17.17
CA THR A 329 4.62 -22.56 -17.52
C THR A 329 3.47 -23.55 -17.62
N GLU A 330 2.34 -23.26 -16.95
CA GLU A 330 1.18 -24.14 -16.99
C GLU A 330 0.70 -24.34 -18.44
N GLY A 331 0.48 -25.59 -18.84
CA GLY A 331 0.08 -25.95 -20.21
C GLY A 331 1.19 -25.91 -21.27
N ALA A 332 2.34 -25.25 -21.03
CA ALA A 332 3.45 -25.17 -21.99
C ALA A 332 4.70 -25.98 -21.57
N GLY A 333 4.72 -26.54 -20.36
CA GLY A 333 5.77 -27.44 -19.89
C GLY A 333 7.04 -26.74 -19.41
N THR A 334 8.16 -27.47 -19.42
CA THR A 334 9.46 -26.97 -18.95
C THR A 334 10.20 -26.27 -20.08
N GLN A 335 10.75 -25.09 -19.77
CA GLN A 335 11.51 -24.24 -20.70
C GLN A 335 12.87 -23.93 -20.10
N VAL A 336 13.85 -23.68 -20.97
CA VAL A 336 15.22 -23.32 -20.56
C VAL A 336 15.62 -22.04 -21.28
N THR A 337 15.93 -21.01 -20.50
CA THR A 337 16.51 -19.76 -21.00
C THR A 337 17.98 -19.70 -20.66
N SER A 338 18.85 -19.54 -21.66
CA SER A 338 20.27 -19.26 -21.47
C SER A 338 20.48 -17.76 -21.25
N ALA A 339 21.30 -17.39 -20.27
CA ALA A 339 21.62 -16.00 -19.97
C ALA A 339 23.06 -15.79 -19.51
N ARG A 340 23.61 -14.60 -19.75
CA ARG A 340 24.95 -14.21 -19.25
C ARG A 340 24.90 -13.87 -17.76
N GLY A 341 23.77 -13.35 -17.28
CA GLY A 341 23.50 -13.04 -15.89
C GLY A 341 22.10 -13.44 -15.44
N ALA A 342 21.93 -13.63 -14.13
CA ALA A 342 20.64 -13.84 -13.50
C ALA A 342 20.49 -12.94 -12.27
N VAL A 343 19.32 -12.28 -12.14
CA VAL A 343 18.96 -11.44 -10.99
C VAL A 343 17.81 -12.11 -10.24
N LEU A 344 18.02 -12.41 -8.96
CA LEU A 344 16.99 -12.97 -8.10
C LEU A 344 16.25 -11.83 -7.37
N ALA A 345 15.09 -11.45 -7.88
CA ALA A 345 14.20 -10.44 -7.30
C ALA A 345 12.94 -11.09 -6.69
N ILE A 346 13.16 -12.17 -5.93
CA ILE A 346 12.11 -13.02 -5.35
C ILE A 346 11.72 -12.57 -3.93
N ASN A 347 10.46 -12.77 -3.56
CA ASN A 347 9.99 -12.50 -2.20
C ASN A 347 10.32 -13.66 -1.25
N ASP A 348 11.55 -13.65 -0.71
CA ASP A 348 11.96 -14.61 0.33
C ASP A 348 11.81 -14.05 1.76
N ARG A 349 11.71 -12.72 1.90
CA ARG A 349 11.69 -12.06 3.21
C ARG A 349 10.33 -12.08 3.89
N VAL A 350 9.25 -11.78 3.15
CA VAL A 350 7.89 -11.84 3.70
C VAL A 350 7.37 -13.28 3.65
N GLY A 351 7.82 -14.05 2.65
CA GLY A 351 7.42 -15.44 2.45
C GLY A 351 5.94 -15.58 2.13
N MET A 352 5.42 -16.81 2.22
CA MET A 352 3.98 -17.10 2.19
C MET A 352 3.37 -16.93 3.59
N PRO A 353 2.10 -16.50 3.71
CA PRO A 353 1.46 -16.40 5.02
C PRO A 353 1.42 -17.77 5.69
N ARG A 354 1.79 -17.83 6.97
CA ARG A 354 1.62 -19.05 7.75
C ARG A 354 0.12 -19.21 8.05
N PRO A 355 -0.53 -20.32 7.63
CA PRO A 355 -1.89 -20.58 8.05
C PRO A 355 -1.92 -20.68 9.58
N CYS A 356 -2.85 -19.97 10.20
CA CYS A 356 -3.05 -20.01 11.64
C CYS A 356 -4.44 -20.56 11.91
N HIS A 357 -4.49 -21.69 12.62
CA HIS A 357 -5.72 -22.28 13.10
C HIS A 357 -5.58 -22.48 14.61
N TRP A 358 -6.52 -21.93 15.37
CA TRP A 358 -6.53 -22.04 16.84
C TRP A 358 -7.52 -23.13 17.28
N PRO A 359 -7.19 -23.90 18.34
CA PRO A 359 -8.14 -24.83 18.94
C PRO A 359 -9.44 -24.11 19.33
N GLY A 360 -10.60 -24.63 18.90
CA GLY A 360 -11.91 -24.06 19.20
C GLY A 360 -12.30 -22.85 18.34
N GLN A 361 -11.53 -22.51 17.30
CA GLN A 361 -11.82 -21.38 16.42
C GLN A 361 -13.21 -21.47 15.76
N GLU A 362 -13.64 -22.69 15.44
CA GLU A 362 -14.95 -23.00 14.85
C GLU A 362 -16.13 -22.63 15.75
N ALA A 363 -15.93 -22.50 17.06
CA ALA A 363 -16.97 -22.04 17.99
C ALA A 363 -17.13 -20.50 17.99
N PHE A 364 -16.18 -19.76 17.42
CA PHE A 364 -16.28 -18.31 17.33
C PHE A 364 -17.27 -17.91 16.24
N GLN A 365 -18.37 -17.28 16.63
CA GLN A 365 -19.44 -16.87 15.71
C GLN A 365 -19.12 -15.58 14.92
N GLY A 366 -17.97 -14.95 15.18
CA GLY A 366 -17.51 -13.77 14.45
C GLY A 366 -16.62 -14.12 13.25
N THR A 367 -16.11 -13.09 12.58
CA THR A 367 -15.20 -13.25 11.45
C THR A 367 -13.76 -13.49 11.92
N VAL A 368 -13.12 -14.54 11.43
CA VAL A 368 -11.67 -14.80 11.59
C VAL A 368 -11.02 -14.77 10.22
N THR A 369 -10.13 -13.81 9.96
CA THR A 369 -9.44 -13.70 8.68
C THR A 369 -8.10 -12.95 8.83
N SER A 370 -7.27 -13.01 7.80
CA SER A 370 -5.99 -12.31 7.75
C SER A 370 -6.17 -10.81 7.51
N GLY A 371 -5.41 -9.98 8.22
CA GLY A 371 -5.35 -8.53 8.05
C GLY A 371 -4.57 -8.04 6.82
N THR A 372 -4.45 -8.86 5.77
CA THR A 372 -3.64 -8.56 4.57
C THR A 372 -4.50 -8.58 3.31
N ASN A 373 -4.01 -7.93 2.25
CA ASN A 373 -4.55 -8.02 0.88
C ASN A 373 -6.07 -7.78 0.76
N ASP A 374 -6.60 -6.83 1.52
CA ASP A 374 -8.02 -6.44 1.54
C ASP A 374 -9.00 -7.58 1.88
N ASN A 375 -8.54 -8.69 2.49
CA ASN A 375 -9.41 -9.79 2.94
C ASN A 375 -10.50 -9.34 3.93
N LEU A 376 -10.30 -8.20 4.60
CA LEU A 376 -11.22 -7.59 5.55
C LEU A 376 -12.02 -6.42 4.96
N SER A 377 -11.88 -6.11 3.68
CA SER A 377 -12.46 -4.89 3.11
C SER A 377 -13.99 -4.87 3.07
N HIS A 378 -14.64 -6.02 3.22
CA HIS A 378 -16.09 -6.14 3.34
C HIS A 378 -16.59 -5.99 4.79
N VAL A 379 -15.70 -5.91 5.78
CA VAL A 379 -16.06 -5.83 7.20
C VAL A 379 -16.24 -4.36 7.60
N SER A 380 -17.41 -4.03 8.13
CA SER A 380 -17.63 -2.78 8.85
C SER A 380 -17.23 -2.94 10.32
N TRP A 381 -16.27 -2.12 10.75
CA TRP A 381 -15.75 -2.11 12.12
C TRP A 381 -16.66 -1.37 13.12
N GLN A 382 -17.59 -0.55 12.63
CA GLN A 382 -18.40 0.31 13.47
C GLN A 382 -19.23 -0.49 14.49
N GLY A 383 -19.07 -0.15 15.78
CA GLY A 383 -19.76 -0.81 16.88
C GLY A 383 -19.31 -2.26 17.14
N LYS A 384 -18.22 -2.71 16.51
CA LYS A 384 -17.68 -4.06 16.72
C LYS A 384 -16.62 -4.07 17.82
N ARG A 385 -16.46 -5.23 18.45
CA ARG A 385 -15.34 -5.52 19.35
C ARG A 385 -14.33 -6.31 18.55
N VAL A 386 -13.13 -5.75 18.38
CA VAL A 386 -12.11 -6.30 17.50
C VAL A 386 -10.91 -6.75 18.32
N VAL A 387 -10.37 -7.92 17.98
CA VAL A 387 -9.11 -8.43 18.51
C VAL A 387 -8.14 -8.61 17.35
N VAL A 388 -6.98 -7.97 17.44
CA VAL A 388 -5.90 -8.12 16.45
C VAL A 388 -4.82 -9.00 17.07
N VAL A 389 -4.51 -10.13 16.43
CA VAL A 389 -3.49 -11.08 16.90
C VAL A 389 -2.24 -10.93 16.03
N GLY A 390 -1.18 -10.37 16.63
CA GLY A 390 0.11 -10.14 15.98
C GLY A 390 0.76 -8.83 16.45
N MET A 391 2.06 -8.68 16.22
CA MET A 391 2.85 -7.49 16.62
C MET A 391 3.68 -6.92 15.46
N GLY A 392 3.44 -7.37 14.24
CA GLY A 392 4.12 -6.87 13.03
C GLY A 392 3.47 -5.62 12.44
N ALA A 393 4.03 -5.10 11.36
CA ALA A 393 3.54 -3.88 10.69
C ALA A 393 2.05 -3.94 10.35
N PHE A 394 1.57 -5.06 9.79
CA PHE A 394 0.14 -5.23 9.50
C PHE A 394 -0.74 -5.21 10.76
N ALA A 395 -0.26 -5.63 11.92
CA ALA A 395 -1.06 -5.56 13.15
C ALA A 395 -1.29 -4.10 13.57
N ILE A 396 -0.25 -3.27 13.50
CA ILE A 396 -0.35 -1.82 13.76
C ILE A 396 -1.27 -1.15 12.74
N GLU A 397 -1.14 -1.52 11.47
CA GLU A 397 -1.98 -1.01 10.39
C GLU A 397 -3.46 -1.34 10.62
N ASN A 398 -3.78 -2.61 10.96
CA ASN A 398 -5.14 -3.05 11.21
C ASN A 398 -5.70 -2.44 12.51
N ALA A 399 -4.89 -2.31 13.57
CA ALA A 399 -5.30 -1.67 14.82
C ALA A 399 -5.62 -0.18 14.65
N ARG A 400 -5.00 0.49 13.66
CA ARG A 400 -5.35 1.87 13.29
C ARG A 400 -6.69 1.94 12.57
N THR A 401 -7.05 0.92 11.78
CA THR A 401 -8.22 0.93 10.88
C THR A 401 -9.49 0.29 11.43
N ALA A 402 -9.35 -0.66 12.35
CA ALA A 402 -10.44 -1.27 13.10
C ALA A 402 -10.86 -0.38 14.26
#